data_AF-A0A9P0CME1-F1
#
_entry.id   AF-A0A9P0CME1-F1
#
_cell.length_a   1.000
_cell.length_b   1.000
_cell.length_c   1.000
_cell.angle_alpha   90.00
_cell.angle_beta   90.00
_cell.angle_gamma   90.00
#
_symmetry.space_group_name_H-M   'P 1'
#
loop_
_entity.id
_entity.type
_entity.pdbx_description
1 polymer ?
#
loop_
_entity_poly.entity_id
_entity_poly.type
_entity_poly.pdbx_seq_one_letter_code
_entity_poly.pdbx_strand_id
1 'polypeptide(L)'
;SDAPHQSTISRWNGEFTRGRVNLSDEPRTDAPKSVVTQETIDALCRIIEDDRHMTYREIEASLGISKTSIQKILHEELEVKKLVSRWIPHLLTEKQKEARVN
;
A
#
# COMPACT_ATOMS: atom_id res chain seq x y z
N SER A 1 -11.39 -16.29 37.46
CA SER A 1 -12.24 -17.26 36.74
C SER A 1 -12.38 -16.73 35.34
N ASP A 2 -11.72 -17.35 34.37
CA ASP A 2 -11.62 -16.87 32.98
C ASP A 2 -12.71 -17.55 32.12
N ALA A 3 -13.95 -17.49 32.60
CA ALA A 3 -15.08 -18.19 31.99
C ALA A 3 -15.81 -17.24 31.02
N PRO A 4 -16.12 -17.67 29.79
CA PRO A 4 -16.89 -16.86 28.86
C PRO A 4 -18.29 -16.58 29.40
N HIS A 5 -18.82 -15.41 29.06
CA HIS A 5 -20.18 -15.03 29.46
C HIS A 5 -21.22 -16.01 28.89
N GLN A 6 -22.30 -16.26 29.63
CA GLN A 6 -23.35 -17.21 29.24
C GLN A 6 -23.93 -16.94 27.85
N SER A 7 -24.04 -15.66 27.45
CA SER A 7 -24.48 -15.28 26.11
C SER A 7 -23.55 -15.76 24.99
N THR A 8 -22.24 -15.79 25.23
CA THR A 8 -21.25 -16.30 24.29
C THR A 8 -21.40 -17.82 24.11
N ILE A 9 -21.66 -18.54 25.21
CA ILE A 9 -21.90 -19.98 25.20
C ILE A 9 -23.17 -20.32 24.41
N SER A 10 -24.29 -19.63 24.69
CA SER A 10 -25.55 -19.85 23.97
C SER A 10 -25.44 -19.53 22.48
N ARG A 11 -24.69 -18.48 22.10
CA ARG A 11 -24.44 -18.13 20.70
C ARG A 11 -23.69 -19.24 19.97
N TRP A 12 -22.57 -19.70 20.51
CA TRP A 12 -21.77 -20.77 19.91
C TRP A 12 -22.54 -22.09 19.80
N ASN A 13 -23.32 -22.44 20.81
CA ASN A 13 -24.18 -23.63 20.75
C ASN A 13 -25.20 -23.56 19.60
N GLY A 14 -25.77 -22.37 19.35
CA GLY A 14 -26.65 -22.14 18.21
C GLY A 14 -25.93 -22.28 16.87
N GLU A 15 -24.72 -21.73 16.75
CA GLU A 15 -23.91 -21.82 15.53
C GLU A 15 -23.46 -23.26 15.21
N PHE A 16 -23.09 -24.06 16.23
CA PHE A 16 -22.81 -25.49 16.04
C PHE A 16 -24.06 -26.26 15.59
N THR A 17 -25.22 -25.95 16.17
CA THR A 17 -26.50 -26.54 15.74
C THR A 17 -26.84 -26.18 14.29
N ARG A 18 -26.41 -25.01 13.81
CA ARG A 18 -26.55 -24.55 12.42
C ARG A 18 -25.50 -25.12 11.47
N GLY A 19 -24.62 -26.01 11.95
CA GLY A 19 -23.63 -26.70 11.12
C GLY A 19 -22.29 -25.96 10.95
N ARG A 20 -22.03 -24.89 11.71
CA ARG A 20 -20.71 -24.26 11.73
C ARG A 20 -19.70 -25.19 12.39
N VAL A 21 -18.72 -25.66 11.62
CA VAL A 21 -17.62 -26.52 12.12
C VAL A 21 -16.31 -25.75 12.31
N ASN A 22 -16.22 -24.52 11.79
CA ASN A 22 -15.02 -23.70 11.88
C ASN A 22 -15.06 -22.80 13.14
N LEU A 23 -13.99 -22.88 13.93
CA LEU A 23 -13.77 -22.06 15.13
C LEU A 23 -13.13 -20.70 14.82
N SER A 24 -12.64 -20.51 13.60
CA SER A 24 -12.06 -19.22 13.18
C SER A 24 -13.15 -18.14 13.17
N ASP A 25 -12.75 -16.94 13.53
CA ASP A 25 -13.61 -15.76 13.38
C ASP A 25 -14.01 -15.61 11.91
N GLU A 26 -15.26 -15.24 11.69
CA GLU A 26 -15.68 -14.82 10.36
C GLU A 26 -14.93 -13.55 9.97
N PRO A 27 -14.66 -13.35 8.66
CA PRO A 27 -14.07 -12.11 8.20
C PRO A 27 -14.93 -10.96 8.74
N ARG A 28 -14.32 -10.15 9.60
CA ARG A 28 -14.99 -8.99 10.16
C ARG A 28 -15.27 -8.05 9.01
N THR A 29 -16.54 -7.72 8.80
CA THR A 29 -16.93 -6.66 7.85
C THR A 29 -16.51 -5.32 8.46
N ASP A 30 -15.21 -5.05 8.46
CA ASP A 30 -14.69 -3.75 8.80
C ASP A 30 -15.12 -2.80 7.67
N ALA A 31 -15.89 -1.77 8.01
CA ALA A 31 -16.25 -0.71 7.07
C ALA A 31 -14.97 -0.16 6.40
N PRO A 32 -15.00 0.17 5.09
CA PRO A 32 -13.79 0.61 4.41
C PRO A 32 -13.37 1.97 4.98
N LYS A 33 -12.44 1.97 5.92
CA LYS A 33 -11.58 3.13 6.21
C LYS A 33 -10.42 3.18 5.20
N SER A 34 -10.70 2.79 3.96
CA SER A 34 -9.69 2.84 2.91
C SER A 34 -9.66 4.27 2.38
N VAL A 35 -8.75 5.08 2.91
CA VAL A 35 -8.31 6.33 2.26
C VAL A 35 -7.71 6.02 0.87
N VAL A 36 -7.39 4.76 0.60
CA VAL A 36 -6.98 4.25 -0.71
C VAL A 36 -8.24 4.05 -1.57
N THR A 37 -8.51 5.07 -2.39
CA THR A 37 -9.53 5.04 -3.46
C THR A 37 -8.83 4.93 -4.81
N GLN A 38 -9.54 4.49 -5.85
CA GLN A 38 -8.98 4.41 -7.20
C GLN A 38 -8.42 5.77 -7.67
N GLU A 39 -9.10 6.86 -7.34
CA GLU A 39 -8.65 8.22 -7.66
C GLU A 39 -7.27 8.53 -7.05
N THR A 40 -7.06 8.17 -5.78
CA THR A 40 -5.77 8.35 -5.11
C THR A 40 -4.68 7.44 -5.67
N ILE A 41 -5.02 6.23 -6.11
CA ILE A 41 -4.09 5.30 -6.75
C ILE A 41 -3.64 5.89 -8.09
N ASP A 42 -4.58 6.31 -8.93
CA ASP A 42 -4.30 6.88 -10.26
C ASP A 42 -3.47 8.17 -10.14
N ALA A 43 -3.78 9.03 -9.16
CA ALA A 43 -3.02 10.25 -8.90
C ALA A 43 -1.58 9.94 -8.47
N LEU A 44 -1.37 8.96 -7.59
CA LEU A 44 -0.03 8.54 -7.18
C LEU A 44 0.77 7.96 -8.35
N CYS A 45 0.11 7.16 -9.20
CA CYS A 45 0.70 6.58 -10.40
C CYS A 45 1.27 7.66 -11.32
N ARG A 46 0.46 8.69 -11.62
CA ARG A 46 0.88 9.82 -12.47
C ARG A 46 2.07 10.57 -11.88
N ILE A 47 2.07 10.82 -10.57
CA ILE A 47 3.18 11.50 -9.89
C ILE A 47 4.48 10.72 -10.06
N ILE A 48 4.45 9.40 -9.87
CA ILE A 48 5.64 8.55 -9.98
C ILE A 48 6.13 8.44 -11.43
N GLU A 49 5.21 8.43 -12.39
CA GLU A 49 5.55 8.41 -13.81
C GLU A 49 6.21 9.73 -14.27
N ASP A 50 5.77 10.86 -13.73
CA ASP A 50 6.32 12.19 -14.02
C ASP A 50 7.68 12.42 -13.32
N ASP A 51 7.76 12.18 -12.01
CA ASP A 51 8.99 12.29 -11.23
C ASP A 51 9.18 11.11 -10.26
N ARG A 52 10.08 10.20 -10.66
CA ARG A 52 10.47 9.02 -9.86
C ARG A 52 11.29 9.37 -8.61
N HIS A 53 11.73 10.62 -8.46
CA HIS A 53 12.55 11.07 -7.34
C HIS A 53 11.76 11.76 -6.23
N MET A 54 10.45 11.95 -6.40
CA MET A 54 9.60 12.54 -5.38
C MET A 54 9.66 11.82 -4.03
N THR A 55 9.69 12.61 -2.97
CA THR A 55 9.70 12.14 -1.60
C THR A 55 8.28 11.93 -1.06
N TYR A 56 8.15 11.10 -0.03
CA TYR A 56 6.89 10.92 0.69
C TYR A 56 6.25 12.24 1.16
N ARG A 57 7.06 13.23 1.55
CA ARG A 57 6.57 14.53 2.02
C ARG A 57 5.98 15.37 0.89
N GLU A 58 6.59 15.35 -0.29
CA GLU A 58 6.09 16.07 -1.47
C GLU A 58 4.79 15.44 -1.97
N ILE A 59 4.71 14.11 -1.96
CA ILE A 59 3.50 13.37 -2.31
C ILE A 59 2.37 13.67 -1.30
N GLU A 60 2.66 13.65 -0.01
CA GLU A 60 1.71 14.00 1.05
C GLU A 60 1.22 15.44 0.91
N ALA A 61 2.12 16.39 0.60
CA ALA A 61 1.75 17.77 0.35
C ALA A 61 0.90 17.95 -0.93
N SER A 62 1.12 17.11 -1.95
CA SER A 62 0.43 17.20 -3.24
C SER A 62 -0.98 16.61 -3.19
N LEU A 63 -1.16 15.50 -2.46
CA LEU A 63 -2.42 14.73 -2.45
C LEU A 63 -3.19 14.82 -1.13
N GLY A 64 -2.59 15.36 -0.06
CA GLY A 64 -3.21 15.44 1.26
C GLY A 64 -3.46 14.09 1.92
N ILE A 65 -2.77 13.03 1.47
CA ILE A 65 -2.92 11.67 1.99
C ILE A 65 -1.80 11.33 2.97
N SER A 66 -2.12 10.55 3.99
CA SER A 66 -1.15 10.16 5.01
C SER A 66 0.00 9.34 4.41
N LYS A 67 1.20 9.48 4.99
CA LYS A 67 2.36 8.64 4.65
C LYS A 67 2.06 7.14 4.65
N THR A 68 1.23 6.65 5.57
CA THR A 68 0.84 5.24 5.64
C THR A 68 0.01 4.83 4.42
N SER A 69 -0.92 5.68 3.98
CA SER A 69 -1.71 5.45 2.76
C SER A 69 -0.83 5.43 1.52
N ILE A 70 0.13 6.36 1.41
CA ILE A 70 1.11 6.38 0.31
C ILE A 70 1.89 5.07 0.28
N GLN A 71 2.40 4.62 1.44
CA GLN A 71 3.16 3.39 1.55
C GLN A 71 2.36 2.16 1.10
N LYS A 72 1.07 2.08 1.50
CA LYS A 72 0.18 1.00 1.07
C LYS A 72 -0.03 1.01 -0.44
N ILE A 73 -0.36 2.16 -1.03
CA ILE A 73 -0.58 2.28 -2.47
C ILE A 73 0.69 1.87 -3.23
N LEU A 74 1.86 2.38 -2.83
CA LEU A 74 3.13 2.04 -3.50
C LEU A 74 3.45 0.55 -3.47
N HIS A 75 3.23 -0.13 -2.34
CA HIS A 75 3.69 -1.51 -2.16
C HIS A 75 2.64 -2.57 -2.42
N GLU A 76 1.38 -2.31 -2.08
CA GLU A 76 0.27 -3.27 -2.15
C GLU A 76 -0.52 -3.12 -3.46
N GLU A 77 -0.76 -1.90 -3.93
CA GLU A 77 -1.58 -1.65 -5.13
C GLU A 77 -0.73 -1.53 -6.40
N LEU A 78 0.39 -0.80 -6.35
CA LEU A 78 1.26 -0.54 -7.50
C LEU A 78 2.46 -1.49 -7.59
N GLU A 79 2.74 -2.22 -6.50
CA GLU A 79 3.88 -3.14 -6.38
C GLU A 79 5.25 -2.54 -6.75
N VAL A 80 5.41 -1.22 -6.60
CA VAL A 80 6.64 -0.52 -6.94
C VAL A 80 7.69 -0.62 -5.83
N LYS A 81 8.96 -0.55 -6.23
CA LYS A 81 10.11 -0.61 -5.32
C LYS A 81 10.96 0.64 -5.49
N LYS A 82 11.41 1.19 -4.36
CA LYS A 82 12.40 2.27 -4.36
C LYS A 82 13.74 1.74 -4.87
N LEU A 83 14.19 2.27 -5.99
CA LEU A 83 15.54 2.04 -6.51
C LEU A 83 16.40 3.28 -6.26
N VAL A 84 17.67 3.05 -5.92
CA VAL A 84 18.64 4.14 -5.74
C VAL A 84 19.35 4.39 -7.06
N SER A 85 19.44 5.66 -7.46
CA SER A 85 20.19 6.06 -8.66
C SER A 85 21.65 5.64 -8.56
N ARG A 86 22.23 5.23 -9.69
CA ARG A 86 23.67 4.95 -9.77
C ARG A 86 24.45 6.27 -9.77
N TRP A 87 25.58 6.29 -9.08
CA TRP A 87 26.49 7.43 -9.14
C TRP A 87 27.14 7.52 -10.53
N ILE A 88 27.17 8.73 -11.09
CA ILE A 88 27.79 9.01 -12.38
C ILE A 88 29.01 9.91 -12.13
N PRO A 89 30.24 9.48 -12.51
CA PRO A 89 31.47 10.20 -12.16
C PRO A 89 31.57 11.62 -12.73
N HIS A 90 31.02 11.83 -13.92
CA HIS A 90 31.01 13.13 -14.57
C HIS A 90 29.86 13.19 -15.58
N LEU A 91 29.33 14.38 -15.79
CA LEU A 91 28.36 14.62 -16.86
C LEU A 91 29.09 14.60 -18.20
N LEU A 92 28.63 13.76 -19.13
CA LEU A 92 29.21 13.67 -20.47
C LEU A 92 28.72 14.82 -21.35
N THR A 93 29.63 15.43 -22.10
CA THR A 93 29.28 16.33 -23.21
C THR A 93 28.82 15.53 -24.42
N GLU A 94 28.05 16.14 -25.32
CA GLU A 94 27.58 15.46 -26.54
C GLU A 94 28.73 14.89 -27.37
N LYS A 95 29.83 15.64 -27.56
CA LYS A 95 31.04 15.16 -28.23
C LYS A 95 31.65 13.91 -27.57
N GLN A 96 31.62 13.82 -26.23
CA GLN A 96 32.10 12.64 -25.50
C GLN A 96 31.16 11.45 -25.63
N LYS A 97 29.84 11.68 -25.79
CA LYS A 97 28.88 10.62 -26.09
C LYS A 97 29.10 10.08 -27.50
N GLU A 98 29.25 10.94 -28.49
CA GLU A 98 29.53 10.57 -29.88
C GLU A 98 30.80 9.71 -30.02
N ALA A 99 31.88 10.10 -29.34
CA ALA A 99 33.14 9.36 -29.36
C ALA A 99 33.10 7.99 -28.68
N ARG A 100 32.05 7.67 -27.90
CA ARG A 100 31.86 6.37 -27.24
C ARG A 100 30.99 5.40 -28.01
N VAL A 101 30.24 5.90 -29.00
CA VAL A 101 29.32 5.10 -29.83
C VAL A 101 30.02 4.57 -31.11
N ASN A 102 31.12 5.21 -31.52
CA ASN A 102 32.05 4.70 -32.53
C ASN A 102 33.08 3.74 -31.94
#